data_AF-A0A6C1NPG3-F1
#
_entry.id   AF-A0A6C1NPG3-F1
#
_cell.length_a   1.000
_cell.length_b   1.000
_cell.length_c   1.000
_cell.angle_alpha   90.00
_cell.angle_beta   90.00
_cell.angle_gamma   90.00
#
_symmetry.space_group_name_H-M   'P 1'
#
loop_
_entity.id
_entity.type
_entity.pdbx_description
1 polymer ?
#
loop_
_entity_poly.entity_id
_entity_poly.type
_entity_poly.pdbx_seq_one_letter_code
_entity_poly.pdbx_strand_id
1 'polypeptide(L)'
;MNEARLKTSRNMQWTPRPGWVTVRLVGMCADRSLRRGQVVAHTLLDGGPDPMPGAFGMEEELLSGQSVIVLSEATHLIEDDLHLVPETAVVAVGNPLP
;
A
#
# COMPACT_ATOMS: atom_id res chain seq x y z
N MET A 1 15.45 -5.56 31.46
CA MET A 1 14.01 -5.73 31.17
C MET A 1 13.93 -6.08 29.69
N ASN A 2 13.87 -7.38 29.37
CA ASN A 2 13.89 -7.84 27.98
C ASN A 2 12.49 -7.69 27.39
N GLU A 3 12.31 -6.72 26.49
CA GLU A 3 11.11 -6.62 25.67
C GLU A 3 11.02 -7.87 24.81
N ALA A 4 10.12 -8.78 25.20
CA ALA A 4 9.81 -9.95 24.39
C ALA A 4 9.13 -9.45 23.11
N ARG A 5 9.91 -9.42 22.01
CA ARG A 5 9.40 -9.19 20.66
C ARG A 5 8.30 -10.22 20.42
N LEU A 6 7.04 -9.78 20.49
CA LEU A 6 5.86 -10.59 20.22
C LEU A 6 6.01 -11.14 18.81
N LYS A 7 6.43 -12.41 18.68
CA LYS A 7 6.35 -13.14 17.42
C LYS A 7 4.86 -13.35 17.16
N THR A 8 4.28 -12.48 16.35
CA THR A 8 2.95 -12.69 15.78
C THR A 8 2.95 -14.04 15.05
N SER A 9 1.89 -14.81 15.25
CA SER A 9 1.71 -16.09 14.60
C SER A 9 1.78 -15.89 13.09
N ARG A 10 2.59 -16.73 12.43
CA ARG A 10 3.00 -16.73 11.00
C ARG A 10 1.85 -16.74 9.96
N ASN A 11 0.60 -16.55 10.38
CA ASN A 11 -0.63 -16.69 9.60
C ASN A 11 -1.59 -15.49 9.78
N MET A 12 -1.11 -14.31 10.17
CA MET A 12 -1.94 -13.10 10.11
C MET A 12 -1.93 -12.58 8.67
N GLN A 13 -2.86 -13.05 7.85
CA GLN A 13 -3.09 -12.52 6.51
C GLN A 13 -3.81 -11.16 6.66
N TRP A 14 -3.02 -10.09 6.80
CA TRP A 14 -3.55 -8.73 6.84
C TRP A 14 -4.11 -8.37 5.46
N THR A 15 -5.44 -8.41 5.34
CA THR A 15 -6.14 -7.88 4.17
C THR A 15 -6.33 -6.38 4.40
N PRO A 16 -5.81 -5.50 3.53
CA PRO A 16 -6.03 -4.08 3.68
C PRO A 16 -7.53 -3.78 3.68
N ARG A 17 -7.97 -2.79 4.46
CA ARG A 17 -9.35 -2.31 4.35
C ARG A 17 -9.56 -1.74 2.95
N PRO A 18 -10.78 -1.77 2.40
CA PRO A 18 -11.04 -1.11 1.14
C PRO A 18 -10.57 0.36 1.13
N GLY A 19 -9.96 0.81 0.03
CA GLY A 19 -9.30 2.12 -0.03
C GLY A 19 -7.85 2.14 0.47
N TRP A 20 -7.31 0.97 0.86
CA TRP A 20 -5.94 0.80 1.30
C TRP A 20 -5.20 -0.24 0.46
N VAL A 21 -3.90 -0.04 0.33
CA VAL A 21 -2.98 -0.93 -0.36
C VAL A 21 -1.81 -1.29 0.55
N THR A 22 -1.43 -2.55 0.54
CA THR A 22 -0.22 -3.04 1.20
C THR A 22 0.94 -2.95 0.22
N VAL A 23 1.94 -2.15 0.56
CA VAL A 23 3.10 -1.83 -0.28
C VAL A 23 4.38 -2.26 0.43
N ARG A 24 5.22 -3.03 -0.25
CA ARG A 24 6.61 -3.25 0.16
C ARG A 24 7.45 -2.08 -0.34
N LEU A 25 8.11 -1.36 0.55
CA LEU A 25 8.98 -0.26 0.13
C LEU A 25 10.33 -0.78 -0.35
N VAL A 26 10.71 -0.37 -1.56
CA VAL A 26 11.92 -0.87 -2.25
C VAL A 26 13.00 0.20 -2.41
N GLY A 27 12.70 1.46 -2.05
CA GLY A 27 13.68 2.54 -2.08
C GLY A 27 13.09 3.92 -1.88
N MET A 28 13.97 4.92 -1.90
CA MET A 28 13.61 6.33 -1.84
C MET A 28 13.55 6.92 -3.25
N CYS A 29 12.68 7.92 -3.43
CA CYS A 29 12.70 8.77 -4.62
C CYS A 29 13.72 9.90 -4.44
N ALA A 30 14.00 10.64 -5.53
CA ALA A 30 14.84 11.84 -5.44
C ALA A 30 14.19 12.91 -4.53
N ASP A 31 12.86 12.99 -4.54
CA ASP A 31 12.09 13.75 -3.57
C ASP A 31 11.87 12.94 -2.29
N ARG A 32 12.19 13.55 -1.13
CA ARG A 32 12.06 12.91 0.20
C ARG A 32 10.62 12.76 0.67
N SER A 33 9.70 13.52 0.09
CA SER A 33 8.25 13.36 0.32
C SER A 33 7.69 12.12 -0.39
N LEU A 34 8.47 11.47 -1.25
CA LEU A 34 8.03 10.32 -2.04
C LEU A 34 8.84 9.07 -1.72
N ARG A 35 8.16 7.93 -1.72
CA ARG A 35 8.78 6.61 -1.59
C ARG A 35 8.38 5.69 -2.73
N ARG A 36 9.30 4.83 -3.12
CA ARG A 36 9.05 3.81 -4.14
C ARG A 36 8.73 2.49 -3.46
N GLY A 37 7.70 1.82 -3.95
CA GLY A 37 7.29 0.51 -3.47
C GLY A 37 6.77 -0.42 -4.55
N GLN A 38 6.41 -1.61 -4.12
CA GLN A 38 5.75 -2.63 -4.91
C GLN A 38 4.47 -3.05 -4.18
N VAL A 39 3.35 -3.12 -4.91
CA VAL A 39 2.09 -3.60 -4.36
C VAL A 39 2.23 -5.07 -4.00
N VAL A 40 1.88 -5.42 -2.77
CA VAL A 40 1.87 -6.80 -2.29
C VAL A 40 0.44 -7.34 -2.29
N ALA A 41 -0.48 -6.55 -1.74
CA ALA A 41 -1.91 -6.86 -1.70
C ALA A 41 -2.71 -5.56 -1.82
N HIS A 42 -3.82 -5.63 -2.54
CA HIS A 42 -4.79 -4.56 -2.68
C HIS A 42 -6.18 -5.15 -2.44
N THR A 43 -7.08 -4.37 -1.85
CA THR A 43 -8.47 -4.77 -1.64
C THR A 43 -9.35 -3.64 -2.12
N LEU A 44 -10.05 -3.90 -3.23
CA LEU A 44 -11.00 -2.96 -3.80
C LEU A 44 -12.18 -2.71 -2.84
N LEU A 45 -12.79 -1.53 -2.97
CA LEU A 45 -14.14 -1.25 -2.49
C LEU A 45 -15.12 -2.15 -3.25
N ASP A 46 -15.43 -3.30 -2.68
CA ASP A 46 -16.39 -4.24 -3.26
C ASP A 46 -17.81 -3.65 -3.19
N GLY A 47 -18.35 -3.22 -4.33
CA GLY A 47 -19.77 -3.32 -4.67
C GLY A 47 -20.82 -2.66 -3.76
N GLY A 48 -20.59 -1.46 -3.23
CA GLY A 48 -21.69 -0.60 -2.76
C GLY A 48 -22.37 0.13 -3.94
N PRO A 49 -23.70 0.32 -3.97
CA PRO A 49 -24.45 0.83 -5.15
C PRO A 49 -24.21 2.31 -5.48
N ASP A 50 -23.27 2.98 -4.82
CA ASP A 50 -22.92 4.35 -5.13
C ASP A 50 -21.40 4.47 -5.27
N PRO A 51 -20.86 4.74 -6.47
CA PRO A 51 -19.50 5.25 -6.56
C PRO A 51 -19.50 6.58 -5.81
N MET A 52 -18.96 6.60 -4.59
CA MET A 52 -18.92 7.80 -3.77
C MET A 52 -18.16 8.86 -4.57
N PRO A 53 -18.82 9.95 -5.03
CA PRO A 53 -18.17 10.95 -5.84
C PRO A 53 -17.21 11.72 -4.93
N GLY A 54 -15.92 11.42 -5.07
CA GLY A 54 -14.88 11.89 -4.15
C GLY A 54 -13.79 10.87 -3.85
N ALA A 55 -13.97 9.59 -4.24
CA ALA A 55 -12.87 8.63 -4.36
C ALA A 55 -12.00 9.01 -5.57
N PHE A 56 -11.23 10.09 -5.42
CA PHE A 56 -10.24 10.48 -6.41
C PHE A 56 -9.17 9.39 -6.48
N GLY A 57 -9.09 8.71 -7.61
CA GLY A 57 -7.78 8.65 -8.28
C GLY A 57 -7.32 7.33 -8.89
N MET A 58 -8.02 6.20 -8.70
CA MET A 58 -7.68 4.97 -9.42
C MET A 58 -8.95 4.23 -9.84
N GLU A 59 -9.39 4.51 -11.07
CA GLU A 59 -10.34 3.65 -11.78
C GLU A 59 -9.71 2.29 -12.15
N GLU A 60 -8.38 2.18 -12.01
CA GLU A 60 -7.57 1.03 -12.37
C GLU A 60 -7.13 0.26 -11.12
N GLU A 61 -7.46 -1.03 -11.07
CA GLU A 61 -7.11 -1.93 -9.97
C GLU A 61 -5.58 -2.05 -9.82
N LEU A 62 -5.06 -1.83 -8.61
CA LEU A 62 -3.63 -1.99 -8.34
C LEU A 62 -3.30 -3.48 -8.23
N LEU A 63 -2.51 -3.97 -9.18
CA LEU A 63 -2.16 -5.37 -9.23
C LEU A 63 -0.98 -5.68 -8.31
N SER A 64 -1.01 -6.87 -7.70
CA SER A 64 0.15 -7.38 -6.97
C SER A 64 1.39 -7.44 -7.88
N GLY A 65 2.52 -6.98 -7.37
CA GLY A 65 3.78 -6.87 -8.12
C GLY A 65 3.97 -5.56 -8.87
N GLN A 66 2.94 -4.70 -8.97
CA GLN A 66 3.03 -3.43 -9.67
C GLN A 66 3.91 -2.44 -8.90
N SER A 67 4.71 -1.65 -9.62
CA SER A 67 5.54 -0.61 -9.01
C SER A 67 4.69 0.61 -8.70
N VAL A 68 4.87 1.22 -7.54
CA VAL A 68 4.13 2.42 -7.13
C VAL A 68 5.06 3.47 -6.53
N ILE A 69 4.66 4.73 -6.68
CA ILE A 69 5.21 5.85 -5.92
C ILE A 69 4.14 6.35 -4.96
N VAL A 70 4.50 6.51 -3.70
CA VAL A 70 3.58 6.88 -2.61
C VAL A 70 4.11 8.06 -1.80
N LEU A 71 3.20 8.79 -1.17
CA LEU A 71 3.55 9.83 -0.20
C LEU A 71 4.21 9.21 1.04
N SER A 72 5.37 9.71 1.43
CA SER A 72 6.17 9.19 2.55
C SER A 72 5.43 9.30 3.88
N GLU A 73 4.70 10.39 4.09
CA GLU A 73 3.93 10.67 5.31
C GLU A 73 2.69 9.77 5.48
N ALA A 74 2.17 9.19 4.39
CA ALA A 74 0.97 8.38 4.39
C ALA A 74 1.27 6.87 4.54
N THR A 75 2.54 6.52 4.80
CA THR A 75 2.97 5.12 4.91
C THR A 75 3.00 4.67 6.37
N HIS A 76 2.30 3.58 6.66
CA HIS A 76 2.22 3.02 8.00
C HIS A 76 2.87 1.64 8.04
N LEU A 77 4.01 1.52 8.74
CA LEU A 77 4.71 0.24 8.88
C LEU A 77 3.83 -0.77 9.62
N ILE A 78 3.62 -1.94 9.01
CA ILE A 78 2.87 -3.06 9.59
C ILE A 78 3.83 -4.15 10.09
N GLU A 79 4.71 -4.61 9.20
CA GLU A 79 5.60 -5.74 9.43
C GLU A 79 6.81 -5.66 8.50
N ASP A 80 8.02 -5.78 9.05
CA ASP A 80 9.30 -5.73 8.33
C ASP A 80 9.43 -4.54 7.36
N ASP A 81 9.15 -4.74 6.07
CA ASP A 81 9.20 -3.74 5.00
C ASP A 81 7.81 -3.44 4.37
N LEU A 82 6.76 -4.03 4.91
CA LEU A 82 5.36 -3.88 4.48
C LEU A 82 4.70 -2.68 5.14
N HIS A 83 4.10 -1.84 4.31
CA HIS A 83 3.44 -0.60 4.70
C HIS A 83 2.00 -0.59 4.21
N LEU A 84 1.08 -0.16 5.07
CA LEU A 84 -0.27 0.22 4.68
C LEU A 84 -0.23 1.65 4.14
N VAL A 85 -0.80 1.85 2.96
CA VAL A 85 -0.89 3.15 2.29
C VAL A 85 -2.32 3.34 1.82
N PRO A 86 -2.95 4.51 2.06
CA PRO A 86 -4.26 4.80 1.47
C PRO A 86 -4.11 4.97 -0.05
N GLU A 87 -5.08 4.51 -0.83
CA GLU A 87 -5.05 4.62 -2.30
C GLU A 87 -4.85 6.07 -2.77
N THR A 88 -5.46 7.02 -2.06
CA THR A 88 -5.34 8.46 -2.34
C THR A 88 -3.92 9.01 -2.18
N ALA A 89 -3.01 8.28 -1.53
CA ALA A 89 -1.61 8.65 -1.36
C ALA A 89 -0.69 7.95 -2.38
N VAL A 90 -1.23 7.14 -3.28
CA VAL A 90 -0.49 6.60 -4.42
C VAL A 90 -0.49 7.65 -5.53
N VAL A 91 0.67 8.19 -5.85
CA VAL A 91 0.81 9.33 -6.79
C VAL A 91 1.21 8.91 -8.19
N ALA A 92 1.78 7.70 -8.35
CA ALA A 92 2.10 7.15 -9.66
C ALA A 92 2.14 5.62 -9.62
N VAL A 93 1.77 5.01 -10.74
CA VAL A 93 1.81 3.57 -10.96
C VAL A 93 2.72 3.28 -12.14
N GLY A 94 3.67 2.38 -11.93
CA GLY A 94 4.61 1.92 -12.93
C GLY A 94 4.29 0.50 -13.36
N ASN A 95 4.36 0.26 -14.67
CA ASN A 95 4.29 -1.09 -15.21
C ASN A 95 5.53 -1.88 -14.79
N PRO A 96 5.41 -3.21 -14.58
CA PRO A 96 6.58 -4.06 -14.43
C PRO A 96 7.47 -3.87 -15.66
N LEU A 97 8.76 -3.59 -15.41
CA LEU A 97 9.74 -3.55 -16.48
C LEU A 97 9.88 -4.97 -17.07
N PRO A 98 9.92 -5.12 -18.41
CA PRO A 98 10.09 -6.41 -19.07
C PRO A 98 11.41 -7.10 -18.73
#